data_AF-A0A2D4VF13-F1
#
_entry.id   AF-A0A2D4VF13-F1
#
_cell.length_a   1.000
_cell.length_b   1.000
_cell.length_c   1.000
_cell.angle_alpha   90.00
_cell.angle_beta   90.00
_cell.angle_gamma   90.00
#
_symmetry.space_group_name_H-M   'P 1'
#
loop_
_entity.id
_entity.type
_entity.pdbx_description
1 polymer ?
#
loop_
_entity_poly.entity_id
_entity_poly.type
_entity_poly.pdbx_seq_one_letter_code
_entity_poly.pdbx_strand_id
1 'polypeptide(L)'
;MHEVGITPRRFAPQEFRDLTKLGIGFTDVSKIGSGMDHEIAAGDFDAAGLRARLAKAKPQAIAFTSKRAASFYLGKPTGKIAYGRQPDVEGEPVTFVLTSPSGAATRYWSLDPWRELADWFRRAG
;
A
#
# COMPACT_ATOMS: atom_id res chain seq x y z
N MET A 1 0.97 4.75 10.17
CA MET A 1 1.79 5.81 9.53
C MET A 1 2.49 6.71 10.54
N HIS A 2 1.77 7.50 11.35
CA HIS A 2 2.40 8.33 12.39
C HIS A 2 3.17 7.52 13.43
N GLU A 3 2.57 6.45 13.93
CA GLU A 3 3.16 5.60 14.98
C GLU A 3 4.46 4.89 14.56
N VAL A 4 4.66 4.70 13.25
CA VAL A 4 5.91 4.15 12.69
C VAL A 4 6.85 5.24 12.16
N GLY A 5 6.46 6.51 12.26
CA GLY A 5 7.25 7.67 11.84
C GLY A 5 7.37 7.83 10.32
N ILE A 6 6.40 7.33 9.54
CA ILE A 6 6.28 7.63 8.10
C ILE A 6 5.85 9.08 7.90
N THR A 7 4.98 9.59 8.79
CA THR A 7 4.53 10.98 8.78
C THR A 7 5.01 11.68 10.06
N PRO A 8 5.47 12.94 9.98
CA PRO A 8 6.03 13.65 11.14
C PRO A 8 4.99 13.96 12.22
N ARG A 9 3.71 13.93 11.86
CA ARG A 9 2.56 14.07 12.77
C ARG A 9 1.42 13.17 12.31
N ARG A 10 0.38 13.03 13.13
CA ARG A 10 -0.88 12.40 12.72
C ARG A 10 -1.65 13.37 11.81
N PHE A 11 -1.83 12.98 10.56
CA PHE A 11 -2.64 13.72 9.59
C PHE A 11 -4.09 13.24 9.69
N ALA A 12 -5.05 14.16 9.62
CA ALA A 12 -6.46 13.84 9.46
C ALA A 12 -6.73 13.29 8.05
N PRO A 13 -7.76 12.46 7.84
CA PRO A 13 -8.08 11.91 6.52
C PRO A 13 -8.22 12.96 5.41
N GLN A 14 -8.72 14.15 5.75
CA GLN A 14 -8.89 15.28 4.83
C GLN A 14 -7.56 15.91 4.41
N GLU A 15 -6.50 15.75 5.21
CA GLU A 15 -5.16 16.27 4.93
C GLU A 15 -4.34 15.32 4.04
N PHE A 16 -4.93 14.26 3.45
CA PHE A 16 -4.19 13.29 2.63
C PHE A 16 -3.43 13.95 1.47
N ARG A 17 -3.93 15.08 0.95
CA ARG A 17 -3.26 15.84 -0.12
C ARG A 17 -1.92 16.40 0.32
N ASP A 18 -1.77 16.78 1.59
CA ASP A 18 -0.52 17.31 2.12
C ASP A 18 0.57 16.24 2.27
N LEU A 19 0.18 14.95 2.27
CA LEU A 19 1.15 13.85 2.26
C LEU A 19 1.93 13.78 0.94
N THR A 20 1.40 14.32 -0.16
CA THR A 20 2.14 14.43 -1.42
C THR A 20 3.36 15.36 -1.30
N LYS A 21 3.31 16.37 -0.41
CA LYS A 21 4.46 17.23 -0.09
C LYS A 21 5.59 16.48 0.63
N LEU A 22 5.26 15.32 1.22
CA LEU A 22 6.22 14.39 1.83
C LEU A 22 6.67 13.31 0.84
N GLY A 23 6.35 13.42 -0.46
CA GLY A 23 6.64 12.38 -1.45
C GLY A 23 5.74 11.15 -1.35
N ILE A 24 4.67 11.21 -0.53
CA ILE A 24 3.73 10.10 -0.35
C ILE A 24 2.50 10.34 -1.23
N GLY A 25 2.40 9.57 -2.31
CA GLY A 25 1.21 9.51 -3.15
C GLY A 25 0.22 8.45 -2.67
N PHE A 26 -1.07 8.76 -2.71
CA PHE A 26 -2.14 7.79 -2.51
C PHE A 26 -2.82 7.51 -3.84
N THR A 27 -2.93 6.24 -4.19
CA THR A 27 -3.78 5.79 -5.30
C THR A 27 -4.72 4.75 -4.77
N ASP A 28 -6.02 4.97 -4.97
CA ASP A 28 -7.02 3.93 -4.77
C ASP A 28 -7.08 3.03 -5.99
N VAL A 29 -7.31 1.74 -5.76
CA VAL A 29 -7.45 0.73 -6.81
C VAL A 29 -8.90 0.40 -7.12
N SER A 30 -9.84 0.80 -6.27
CA SER A 30 -11.27 0.64 -6.47
C SER A 30 -11.88 1.94 -6.99
N LYS A 31 -12.54 1.89 -8.15
CA LYS A 31 -13.30 3.04 -8.68
C LYS A 31 -14.74 3.12 -8.14
N ILE A 32 -15.26 2.11 -7.44
CA ILE A 32 -16.72 1.99 -7.14
C ILE A 32 -17.05 1.52 -5.71
N GLY A 33 -16.14 1.59 -4.74
CA GLY A 33 -16.53 1.18 -3.38
C GLY A 33 -15.59 1.63 -2.28
N SER A 34 -16.00 2.67 -1.53
CA SER A 34 -15.53 2.90 -0.18
C SER A 34 -16.22 1.87 0.74
N GLY A 35 -15.67 0.66 0.79
CA GLY A 35 -16.15 -0.46 1.61
C GLY A 35 -14.96 -1.20 2.23
N MET A 36 -15.18 -1.91 3.34
CA MET A 36 -14.12 -2.70 4.00
C MET A 36 -13.49 -3.68 3.00
N ASP A 37 -12.21 -4.05 3.18
CA ASP A 37 -11.43 -4.95 2.28
C ASP A 37 -12.16 -6.26 1.87
N HIS A 38 -13.20 -6.67 2.60
CA HIS A 38 -14.07 -7.78 2.27
C HIS A 38 -15.01 -7.53 1.07
N GLU A 39 -15.40 -6.28 0.79
CA GLU A 39 -16.41 -5.93 -0.22
C GLU A 39 -15.85 -5.63 -1.62
N ILE A 40 -14.53 -5.53 -1.78
CA ILE A 40 -13.93 -5.36 -3.12
C ILE A 40 -14.10 -6.69 -3.88
N ALA A 41 -15.19 -6.85 -4.63
CA ALA A 41 -15.39 -8.00 -5.49
C ALA A 41 -14.23 -8.08 -6.50
N ALA A 42 -13.83 -9.30 -6.90
CA ALA A 42 -12.71 -9.49 -7.82
C ALA A 42 -12.89 -8.79 -9.19
N GLY A 43 -14.12 -8.33 -9.51
CA GLY A 43 -14.44 -7.55 -10.70
C GLY A 43 -14.20 -6.04 -10.59
N ASP A 44 -14.00 -5.48 -9.39
CA ASP A 44 -13.88 -4.04 -9.18
C ASP A 44 -12.43 -3.53 -9.10
N PHE A 45 -11.46 -4.43 -9.18
CA PHE A 45 -10.04 -4.09 -9.11
C PHE A 45 -9.47 -3.77 -10.51
N ASP A 46 -9.25 -2.48 -10.78
CA ASP A 46 -8.67 -1.99 -12.06
C ASP A 46 -7.14 -2.13 -12.06
N ALA A 47 -6.63 -3.37 -12.11
CA ALA A 47 -5.20 -3.66 -12.12
C ALA A 47 -4.47 -2.99 -13.29
N ALA A 48 -5.10 -2.96 -14.47
CA ALA A 48 -4.55 -2.34 -15.66
C ALA A 48 -4.45 -0.82 -15.50
N GLY A 49 -5.49 -0.18 -14.99
CA GLY A 49 -5.49 1.26 -14.69
C GLY A 49 -4.48 1.62 -13.60
N LEU A 50 -4.32 0.79 -12.58
CA LEU A 50 -3.27 0.97 -11.57
C LEU A 50 -1.88 0.91 -12.21
N ARG A 51 -1.59 -0.11 -13.02
CA ARG A 51 -0.31 -0.25 -13.73
C ARG A 51 -0.03 0.96 -14.62
N ALA A 52 -1.02 1.46 -15.35
CA ALA A 52 -0.87 2.66 -16.18
C ALA A 52 -0.55 3.91 -15.36
N ARG A 53 -1.20 4.10 -14.20
CA ARG A 53 -0.91 5.20 -13.27
C ARG A 53 0.50 5.09 -12.69
N LEU A 54 0.92 3.90 -12.29
CA LEU A 54 2.25 3.64 -11.74
C LEU A 54 3.34 3.85 -12.80
N ALA A 55 3.12 3.41 -14.05
CA ALA A 55 4.04 3.64 -15.16
C ALA A 55 4.25 5.14 -15.46
N LYS A 56 3.20 5.96 -15.29
CA LYS A 56 3.28 7.42 -15.44
C LYS A 56 3.93 8.09 -14.23
N ALA A 57 3.58 7.68 -13.02
CA ALA A 57 4.06 8.28 -11.78
C ALA A 57 5.50 7.88 -11.43
N LYS A 58 5.96 6.72 -11.90
CA LYS A 58 7.29 6.13 -11.62
C LYS A 58 7.70 6.27 -10.16
N PRO A 59 6.88 5.78 -9.20
CA PRO A 59 7.24 5.87 -7.79
C PRO A 59 8.48 5.02 -7.53
N GLN A 60 9.24 5.37 -6.50
CA GLN A 60 10.37 4.55 -6.04
C GLN A 60 9.89 3.33 -5.24
N ALA A 61 8.77 3.46 -4.54
CA ALA A 61 8.13 2.37 -3.79
C ALA A 61 6.60 2.42 -3.84
N ILE A 62 5.98 1.26 -3.66
CA ILE A 62 4.53 1.07 -3.54
C ILE A 62 4.25 0.30 -2.26
N ALA A 63 3.26 0.74 -1.49
CA ALA A 63 2.79 0.03 -0.30
C ALA A 63 1.30 -0.32 -0.43
N PHE A 64 0.99 -1.61 -0.51
CA PHE A 64 -0.38 -2.11 -0.52
C PHE A 64 -0.87 -2.30 0.91
N THR A 65 -2.02 -1.71 1.27
CA THR A 65 -2.61 -1.86 2.61
C THR A 65 -3.36 -3.18 2.81
N SER A 66 -3.44 -4.05 1.80
CA SER A 66 -4.02 -5.39 1.92
C SER A 66 -3.33 -6.40 0.99
N LYS A 67 -3.27 -7.68 1.42
CA LYS A 67 -2.77 -8.77 0.58
C LYS A 67 -3.59 -8.96 -0.70
N ARG A 68 -4.88 -8.62 -0.66
CA ARG A 68 -5.79 -8.73 -1.80
C ARG A 68 -5.39 -7.77 -2.92
N ALA A 69 -5.14 -6.51 -2.59
CA ALA A 69 -4.65 -5.54 -3.57
C ALA A 69 -3.28 -5.95 -4.13
N ALA A 70 -2.37 -6.39 -3.25
CA ALA A 70 -1.07 -6.91 -3.68
C ALA A 70 -1.21 -8.15 -4.59
N SER A 71 -2.17 -9.03 -4.31
CA SER A 71 -2.44 -10.24 -5.09
C SER A 71 -2.81 -9.94 -6.53
N PHE A 72 -3.71 -8.97 -6.72
CA PHE A 72 -4.08 -8.54 -8.07
C PHE A 72 -2.94 -7.82 -8.79
N TYR A 73 -2.15 -6.99 -8.09
CA TYR A 73 -1.01 -6.32 -8.70
C TYR A 73 0.09 -7.31 -9.11
N LEU A 74 0.48 -8.21 -8.19
CA LEU A 74 1.57 -9.16 -8.36
C LEU A 74 1.17 -10.40 -9.18
N GLY A 75 -0.12 -10.61 -9.45
CA GLY A 75 -0.63 -11.80 -10.14
C GLY A 75 -0.41 -13.10 -9.35
N LYS A 76 -0.36 -13.03 -8.01
CA LYS A 76 -0.08 -14.17 -7.12
C LYS A 76 -1.22 -14.35 -6.12
N PRO A 77 -1.60 -15.59 -5.75
CA PRO A 77 -2.63 -15.80 -4.73
C PRO A 77 -2.17 -15.23 -3.37
N THR A 78 -3.12 -14.71 -2.58
CA THR A 78 -2.86 -14.08 -1.27
C THR A 78 -2.07 -14.98 -0.30
N GLY A 79 -2.27 -16.30 -0.36
CA GLY A 79 -1.53 -17.28 0.45
C GLY A 79 -0.04 -17.39 0.12
N LYS A 80 0.38 -16.92 -1.07
CA LYS A 80 1.79 -16.85 -1.49
C LYS A 80 2.43 -15.48 -1.30
N ILE A 81 1.73 -14.55 -0.65
CA ILE A 81 2.19 -13.18 -0.40
C ILE A 81 2.43 -13.03 1.09
N ALA A 82 3.67 -12.71 1.46
CA ALA A 82 4.03 -12.35 2.83
C ALA A 82 3.70 -10.88 3.11
N TYR A 83 3.46 -10.53 4.36
CA TYR A 83 3.48 -9.12 4.77
C TYR A 83 4.93 -8.62 4.83
N GLY A 84 5.12 -7.31 4.67
CA GLY A 84 6.42 -6.66 4.60
C GLY A 84 6.89 -6.40 3.17
N ARG A 85 8.18 -6.13 3.01
CA ARG A 85 8.82 -5.93 1.71
C ARG A 85 8.76 -7.20 0.88
N GLN A 86 8.44 -7.04 -0.39
CA GLN A 86 8.44 -8.11 -1.38
C GLN A 86 9.81 -8.21 -2.05
N PRO A 87 10.16 -9.37 -2.64
CA PRO A 87 11.38 -9.51 -3.42
C PRO A 87 11.49 -8.43 -4.49
N ASP A 88 12.68 -7.85 -4.63
CA ASP A 88 12.94 -6.82 -5.63
C ASP A 88 12.81 -7.42 -7.03
N VAL A 89 12.22 -6.64 -7.95
CA VAL A 89 12.14 -6.96 -9.37
C VAL A 89 12.86 -5.84 -10.11
N GLU A 90 13.81 -6.20 -10.96
CA GLU A 90 14.59 -5.23 -11.71
C GLU A 90 13.69 -4.36 -12.59
N GLY A 91 13.86 -3.04 -12.50
CA GLY A 91 13.04 -2.07 -13.23
C GLY A 91 11.66 -1.77 -12.63
N GLU A 92 11.30 -2.41 -11.52
CA GLU A 92 10.04 -2.18 -10.80
C GLU A 92 10.27 -1.43 -9.47
N PRO A 93 9.26 -0.70 -8.98
CA PRO A 93 9.34 -0.06 -7.67
C PRO A 93 9.41 -1.07 -6.52
N VAL A 94 10.09 -0.68 -5.44
CA VAL A 94 10.12 -1.48 -4.21
C VAL A 94 8.70 -1.66 -3.69
N THR A 95 8.27 -2.91 -3.52
CA THR A 95 6.89 -3.21 -3.16
C THR A 95 6.78 -3.67 -1.71
N PHE A 96 5.84 -3.12 -0.96
CA PHE A 96 5.51 -3.50 0.41
C PHE A 96 4.06 -3.97 0.50
N VAL A 97 3.80 -4.97 1.34
CA VAL A 97 2.44 -5.45 1.66
C VAL A 97 2.21 -5.27 3.15
N LEU A 98 1.36 -4.32 3.49
CA LEU A 98 1.08 -3.94 4.87
C LEU A 98 -0.11 -4.73 5.40
N THR A 99 -0.21 -4.76 6.73
CA THR A 99 -1.40 -5.20 7.44
C THR A 99 -2.48 -4.11 7.33
N SER A 100 -3.73 -4.50 7.08
CA SER A 100 -4.83 -3.55 6.93
C SER A 100 -5.13 -2.89 8.28
N PRO A 101 -5.18 -1.54 8.35
CA PRO A 101 -5.40 -0.82 9.60
C PRO A 101 -6.85 -0.85 10.09
N SER A 102 -7.77 -1.48 9.34
CA SER A 102 -9.17 -1.57 9.71
C SER A 102 -9.39 -2.64 10.80
N GLY A 103 -10.14 -2.30 11.86
CA GLY A 103 -10.29 -3.09 13.08
C GLY A 103 -10.86 -4.51 12.92
N ALA A 104 -11.28 -4.91 11.72
CA ALA A 104 -11.70 -6.27 11.38
C ALA A 104 -10.55 -7.28 11.23
N ALA A 105 -9.29 -6.82 11.16
CA ALA A 105 -8.11 -7.66 10.92
C ALA A 105 -7.27 -7.97 12.18
N THR A 106 -7.89 -8.02 13.36
CA THR A 106 -7.20 -8.18 14.66
C THR A 106 -6.35 -9.46 14.80
N ARG A 107 -6.66 -10.54 14.06
CA ARG A 107 -5.88 -11.79 14.13
C ARG A 107 -4.54 -11.78 13.41
N TYR A 108 -4.33 -10.89 12.43
CA TYR A 108 -3.10 -10.81 11.62
C TYR A 108 -2.44 -9.43 11.65
N TRP A 109 -2.87 -8.58 12.58
CA TRP A 109 -2.31 -7.24 12.75
C TRP A 109 -0.89 -7.32 13.32
N SER A 110 0.07 -6.77 12.59
CA SER A 110 1.43 -6.50 13.06
C SER A 110 1.87 -5.13 12.55
N LEU A 111 2.63 -4.42 13.39
CA LEU A 111 3.28 -3.16 13.06
C LEU A 111 4.58 -3.35 12.26
N ASP A 112 5.13 -4.56 12.20
CA ASP A 112 6.45 -4.80 11.59
C ASP A 112 6.52 -4.41 10.10
N PRO A 113 5.53 -4.75 9.25
CA PRO A 113 5.52 -4.29 7.86
C PRO A 113 5.49 -2.77 7.71
N TRP A 114 4.82 -2.09 8.64
CA TRP A 114 4.73 -0.64 8.67
C TRP A 114 6.05 0.00 9.09
N ARG A 115 6.78 -0.63 10.03
CA ARG A 115 8.13 -0.22 10.44
C ARG A 115 9.13 -0.40 9.31
N GLU A 116 9.06 -1.54 8.60
CA GLU A 116 9.94 -1.81 7.47
C GLU A 116 9.79 -0.77 6.35
N LEU A 117 8.54 -0.38 6.04
CA LEU A 117 8.26 0.72 5.12
C LEU A 117 8.84 2.05 5.62
N ALA A 118 8.69 2.36 6.90
CA ALA A 118 9.22 3.58 7.50
C ALA A 118 10.76 3.64 7.42
N ASP A 119 11.42 2.53 7.71
CA ASP A 119 12.87 2.43 7.65
C ASP A 119 13.41 2.55 6.22
N TRP A 120 12.70 1.98 5.24
CA TRP A 120 13.01 2.19 3.83
C TRP A 120 12.85 3.68 3.46
N PHE A 121 11.74 4.29 3.85
CA PHE A 121 11.44 5.68 3.54
C PHE A 121 12.50 6.65 4.11
N ARG A 122 12.96 6.41 5.35
CA ARG A 122 14.05 7.20 5.97
C ARG A 122 15.41 7.05 5.29
N ARG A 123 15.66 5.94 4.61
CA ARG A 123 16.91 5.70 3.87
C ARG A 123 16.88 6.20 2.44
N ALA A 124 15.68 6.36 1.88
CA ALA A 124 15.46 6.78 0.50
C ALA A 124 15.40 8.31 0.32
N GLY A 125 15.12 9.06 1.40
CA GLY A 125 15.19 10.52 1.44
C GLY A 125 16.53 11.02 1.96
#